data_AF-A0A4Y9L7J9-F1
#
_entry.id   AF-A0A4Y9L7J9-F1
#
_cell.length_a   1.000
_cell.length_b   1.000
_cell.length_c   1.000
_cell.angle_alpha   90.00
_cell.angle_beta   90.00
_cell.angle_gamma   90.00
#
_symmetry.space_group_name_H-M   'P 1'
#
loop_
_entity.id
_entity.type
_entity.pdbx_description
1 polymer ?
#
loop_
_entity_poly.entity_id
_entity_poly.type
_entity_poly.pdbx_seq_one_letter_code
_entity_poly.pdbx_strand_id
1 'polypeptide(L)'
;MTARYIKPLLAFALPWSIAASQAQNVPSADMPAPERSAVDKSAHDDGSGHAPACTIQYPSLLTKYRVRPQWRVAGVDYCVGYSTNTPINDPATISMEGVSLDLAQKSITVTGDDVTLDGYDFSGWSVVTTAANTSLINSKFDGLNPGGPQSSVISGTPSASNLRIINCIIDGLSGGGRAEFLVEMEGPGLTIEYSWLKSSNSDLIGRHGRDGGNIIIRYNLLEQAGMRGPGTHGDYLQVYGPTVEATRILYNTAVQNGGSTQGFIADNTNSGEFGCNTLIGSVTYWMSVSGPGTDAANLSGIFSTHDNYFDVTKAFGFNYPAAGPNDRYAKTVFTNNINMVTGRVVQDATRPKPKPSRP
;
A
#
# COMPACT_ATOMS: atom_id res chain seq x y z
N MET A 1 24.33 21.73 -7.06
CA MET A 1 22.95 21.98 -7.52
C MET A 1 22.09 22.15 -6.29
N THR A 2 21.47 23.31 -6.14
CA THR A 2 20.80 23.77 -4.92
C THR A 2 19.35 23.31 -4.89
N ALA A 3 19.00 22.44 -3.94
CA ALA A 3 17.62 22.03 -3.67
C ALA A 3 16.80 23.22 -3.18
N ARG A 4 15.78 23.62 -3.95
CA ARG A 4 14.81 24.64 -3.53
C ARG A 4 13.71 23.96 -2.72
N TYR A 5 13.78 24.19 -1.41
CA TYR A 5 12.66 24.03 -0.47
C TYR A 5 11.46 24.86 -0.93
N ILE A 6 10.32 24.21 -1.17
CA ILE A 6 9.02 24.89 -1.21
C ILE A 6 8.36 24.68 0.16
N LYS A 7 8.26 25.77 0.93
CA LYS A 7 7.49 25.84 2.18
C LYS A 7 5.98 25.77 1.88
N PRO A 8 5.14 25.26 2.80
CA PRO A 8 3.71 25.15 2.57
C PRO A 8 3.06 26.54 2.61
N LEU A 9 2.34 26.89 1.54
CA LEU A 9 1.50 28.09 1.53
C LEU A 9 0.20 27.81 2.29
N LEU A 10 -0.17 28.80 3.09
CA LEU A 10 -1.34 28.83 3.94
C LEU A 10 -2.63 28.47 3.20
N ALA A 11 -3.50 27.76 3.92
CA ALA A 11 -4.89 27.53 3.59
C ALA A 11 -5.63 28.84 3.26
N PHE A 12 -6.03 28.99 2.00
CA PHE A 12 -7.06 29.94 1.62
C PHE A 12 -8.42 29.26 1.75
N ALA A 13 -9.17 29.67 2.77
CA ALA A 13 -10.61 29.48 2.82
C ALA A 13 -11.26 30.42 1.78
N LEU A 14 -11.96 29.85 0.80
CA LEU A 14 -12.85 30.59 -0.09
C LEU A 14 -14.25 29.94 -0.04
N PRO A 15 -15.32 30.74 -0.01
CA PRO A 15 -16.68 30.25 0.20
C PRO A 15 -17.24 29.65 -1.10
N TRP A 16 -17.79 28.45 -1.03
CA TRP A 16 -18.63 27.89 -2.08
C TRP A 16 -20.04 28.49 -2.00
N SER A 17 -20.37 29.34 -2.96
CA SER A 17 -21.74 29.71 -3.31
C SER A 17 -22.37 28.61 -4.17
N ILE A 18 -23.48 28.04 -3.70
CA ILE A 18 -24.29 27.05 -4.39
C ILE A 18 -25.14 27.76 -5.47
N ALA A 19 -24.87 27.47 -6.73
CA ALA A 19 -25.82 27.73 -7.82
C ALA A 19 -26.59 26.44 -8.11
N ALA A 20 -27.89 26.44 -7.83
CA ALA A 20 -28.80 25.38 -8.24
C ALA A 20 -29.06 25.51 -9.76
N SER A 21 -28.71 24.50 -10.54
CA SER A 21 -29.23 24.34 -11.90
C SER A 21 -30.22 23.18 -11.95
N GLN A 22 -31.41 23.49 -12.48
CA GLN A 22 -32.48 22.54 -12.70
C GLN A 22 -32.11 21.61 -13.86
N ALA A 23 -32.01 20.31 -13.61
CA ALA A 23 -31.91 19.30 -14.66
C ALA A 23 -33.31 18.83 -15.05
N GLN A 24 -33.60 18.90 -16.35
CA GLN A 24 -34.84 18.49 -16.99
C GLN A 24 -35.03 16.97 -16.95
N ASN A 25 -36.28 16.55 -16.73
CA ASN A 25 -36.74 15.16 -16.69
C ASN A 25 -36.54 14.46 -18.05
N VAL A 26 -35.81 13.34 -18.04
CA VAL A 26 -35.88 12.31 -19.10
C VAL A 26 -36.45 11.03 -18.46
N PRO A 27 -37.43 10.33 -19.09
CA PRO A 27 -38.06 9.15 -18.50
C PRO A 27 -37.08 7.98 -18.39
N SER A 28 -37.02 7.37 -17.20
CA SER A 28 -36.23 6.17 -16.91
C SER A 28 -36.91 4.94 -17.53
N ALA A 29 -36.23 4.23 -18.43
CA ALA A 29 -36.59 2.86 -18.79
C ALA A 29 -36.20 1.93 -17.63
N ASP A 30 -37.16 1.17 -17.12
CA ASP A 30 -36.95 0.14 -16.11
C ASP A 30 -36.06 -0.98 -16.68
N MET A 31 -34.78 -0.91 -16.38
CA MET A 31 -33.87 -2.05 -16.50
C MET A 31 -33.97 -2.88 -15.22
N PRO A 32 -34.24 -4.19 -15.29
CA PRO A 32 -34.29 -5.03 -14.11
C PRO A 32 -32.92 -5.06 -13.43
N ALA A 33 -32.94 -4.95 -12.10
CA ALA A 33 -31.74 -5.07 -11.29
C ALA A 33 -31.06 -6.43 -11.56
N PRO A 34 -29.74 -6.48 -11.79
CA PRO A 34 -29.06 -7.76 -11.92
C PRO A 34 -29.20 -8.51 -10.60
N GLU A 35 -29.77 -9.71 -10.69
CA GLU A 35 -29.86 -10.67 -9.61
C GLU A 35 -28.46 -10.94 -9.06
N ARG A 36 -28.29 -10.84 -7.74
CA ARG A 36 -27.05 -11.18 -7.07
C ARG A 36 -26.71 -12.63 -7.41
N SER A 37 -25.62 -12.85 -8.16
CA SER A 37 -24.92 -14.13 -8.08
C SER A 37 -24.55 -14.32 -6.61
N ALA A 38 -25.06 -15.38 -6.01
CA ALA A 38 -24.61 -15.83 -4.71
C ALA A 38 -23.10 -16.05 -4.84
N VAL A 39 -22.31 -15.13 -4.28
CA VAL A 39 -20.86 -15.28 -4.17
C VAL A 39 -20.65 -16.61 -3.46
N ASP A 40 -20.13 -17.57 -4.21
CA ASP A 40 -19.75 -18.87 -3.70
C ASP A 40 -18.82 -18.62 -2.50
N LYS A 41 -19.20 -19.17 -1.34
CA LYS A 41 -18.38 -19.15 -0.13
C LYS A 41 -17.14 -20.04 -0.28
N SER A 42 -16.84 -20.52 -1.49
CA SER A 42 -15.57 -21.16 -1.85
C SER A 42 -14.42 -20.18 -1.65
N ALA A 43 -13.66 -20.41 -0.58
CA ALA A 43 -12.30 -19.92 -0.32
C ALA A 43 -11.94 -18.58 -0.98
N HIS A 44 -12.15 -17.47 -0.28
CA HIS A 44 -11.40 -16.26 -0.59
C HIS A 44 -9.92 -16.65 -0.68
N ASP A 45 -9.25 -16.35 -1.81
CA ASP A 45 -7.79 -16.42 -1.92
C ASP A 45 -7.20 -15.32 -1.03
N ASP A 46 -7.30 -15.52 0.27
CA ASP A 46 -6.90 -14.60 1.32
C ASP A 46 -5.42 -14.74 1.67
N GLY A 47 -4.69 -15.55 0.89
CA GLY A 47 -3.28 -15.84 1.04
C GLY A 47 -2.93 -16.83 2.16
N SER A 48 -3.87 -17.18 3.05
CA SER A 48 -3.55 -18.02 4.22
C SER A 48 -3.04 -19.43 3.87
N GLY A 49 -3.38 -19.96 2.69
CA GLY A 49 -2.91 -21.26 2.20
C GLY A 49 -1.43 -21.30 1.82
N HIS A 50 -0.81 -20.14 1.55
CA HIS A 50 0.61 -20.03 1.18
C HIS A 50 1.41 -19.20 2.21
N ALA A 51 0.81 -18.93 3.37
CA ALA A 51 1.45 -18.18 4.43
C ALA A 51 2.73 -18.89 4.93
N PRO A 52 3.78 -18.13 5.28
CA PRO A 52 4.99 -18.68 5.90
C PRO A 52 4.68 -19.37 7.23
N ALA A 53 5.53 -20.31 7.64
CA ALA A 53 5.46 -20.94 8.96
C ALA A 53 6.23 -20.08 9.98
N CYS A 54 5.52 -19.23 10.71
CA CYS A 54 6.08 -18.33 11.71
C CYS A 54 5.06 -17.97 12.82
N THR A 55 5.48 -17.15 13.78
CA THR A 55 4.59 -16.67 14.85
C THR A 55 3.68 -15.55 14.33
N ILE A 56 2.38 -15.66 14.59
CA ILE A 56 1.39 -14.63 14.27
C ILE A 56 1.70 -13.35 15.06
N GLN A 57 1.76 -12.21 14.37
CA GLN A 57 2.17 -10.93 14.96
C GLN A 57 1.15 -10.35 15.94
N TYR A 58 -0.14 -10.34 15.60
CA TYR A 58 -1.20 -9.74 16.41
C TYR A 58 -2.47 -10.60 16.47
N PRO A 59 -2.44 -11.76 17.12
CA PRO A 59 -3.57 -12.69 17.16
C PRO A 59 -4.84 -12.12 17.80
N SER A 60 -4.72 -11.07 18.63
CA SER A 60 -5.83 -10.41 19.31
C SER A 60 -6.23 -9.06 18.73
N LEU A 61 -5.66 -8.66 17.58
CA LEU A 61 -5.86 -7.32 17.00
C LEU A 61 -7.34 -6.98 16.81
N LEU A 62 -8.13 -7.99 16.43
CA LEU A 62 -9.53 -7.83 16.04
C LEU A 62 -10.53 -8.10 17.16
N THR A 63 -10.09 -8.56 18.33
CA THR A 63 -10.98 -8.99 19.42
C THR A 63 -11.89 -7.87 19.94
N LYS A 64 -11.48 -6.60 19.81
CA LYS A 64 -12.25 -5.44 20.26
C LYS A 64 -13.32 -4.96 19.28
N TYR A 65 -13.30 -5.42 18.03
CA TYR A 65 -14.21 -4.91 16.99
C TYR A 65 -15.53 -5.67 16.96
N ARG A 66 -16.59 -4.96 16.58
CA ARG A 66 -17.94 -5.52 16.49
C ARG A 66 -18.06 -6.53 15.36
N VAL A 67 -17.38 -6.25 14.25
CA VAL A 67 -17.29 -7.13 13.09
C VAL A 67 -15.83 -7.27 12.70
N ARG A 68 -15.49 -8.44 12.14
CA ARG A 68 -14.18 -8.74 11.58
C ARG A 68 -14.34 -9.24 10.15
N PRO A 69 -13.27 -9.20 9.32
CA PRO A 69 -13.24 -9.86 8.02
C PRO A 69 -13.75 -11.29 8.05
N GLN A 70 -14.37 -11.72 6.95
CA GLN A 70 -14.88 -13.09 6.77
C GLN A 70 -13.80 -14.06 6.28
N TRP A 71 -12.64 -13.56 5.89
CA TRP A 71 -11.45 -14.31 5.52
C TRP A 71 -10.40 -14.31 6.65
N ARG A 72 -9.33 -15.10 6.47
CA ARG A 72 -8.17 -15.09 7.36
C ARG A 72 -7.29 -13.88 7.06
N VAL A 73 -6.89 -13.16 8.10
CA VAL A 73 -6.25 -11.85 8.01
C VAL A 73 -4.74 -11.96 8.22
N ALA A 74 -3.96 -11.38 7.31
CA ALA A 74 -2.51 -11.28 7.39
C ALA A 74 -2.04 -10.68 8.73
N GLY A 75 -1.12 -11.35 9.41
CA GLY A 75 -0.60 -10.92 10.71
C GLY A 75 -1.55 -11.14 11.90
N VAL A 76 -2.77 -11.64 11.69
CA VAL A 76 -3.77 -11.88 12.75
C VAL A 76 -4.19 -13.34 12.82
N ASP A 77 -4.54 -13.96 11.70
CA ASP A 77 -4.94 -15.37 11.64
C ASP A 77 -3.83 -16.28 11.06
N TYR A 78 -2.89 -15.68 10.33
CA TYR A 78 -1.67 -16.31 9.86
C TYR A 78 -0.53 -15.29 9.92
N CYS A 79 0.71 -15.75 10.05
CA CYS A 79 1.85 -14.86 10.15
C CYS A 79 2.36 -14.44 8.75
N VAL A 80 3.08 -13.32 8.71
CA VAL A 80 3.79 -12.85 7.52
C VAL A 80 5.26 -12.56 7.85
N GLY A 81 6.11 -12.41 6.84
CA GLY A 81 7.56 -12.34 6.97
C GLY A 81 8.21 -13.67 6.60
N TYR A 82 9.47 -13.87 7.01
CA TYR A 82 10.18 -15.11 6.67
C TYR A 82 9.78 -16.23 7.64
N SER A 83 9.81 -17.47 7.14
CA SER A 83 9.53 -18.67 7.96
C SER A 83 10.58 -18.84 9.05
N THR A 84 10.19 -19.20 10.26
CA THR A 84 11.15 -19.46 11.36
C THR A 84 12.09 -20.63 11.09
N ASN A 85 11.76 -21.46 10.09
CA ASN A 85 12.57 -22.59 9.64
C ASN A 85 13.53 -22.23 8.49
N THR A 86 13.49 -21.00 7.97
CA THR A 86 14.42 -20.56 6.93
C THR A 86 15.78 -20.26 7.57
N PRO A 87 16.86 -20.93 7.16
CA PRO A 87 18.21 -20.51 7.52
C PRO A 87 18.48 -19.12 6.93
N ILE A 88 18.93 -18.20 7.76
CA ILE A 88 19.25 -16.83 7.34
C ILE A 88 20.77 -16.69 7.28
N ASN A 89 21.30 -16.41 6.08
CA ASN A 89 22.73 -16.31 5.79
C ASN A 89 23.24 -14.87 5.95
N ASP A 90 24.55 -14.73 6.19
CA ASP A 90 25.22 -13.43 6.14
C ASP A 90 25.33 -12.96 4.67
N PRO A 91 24.86 -11.75 4.33
CA PRO A 91 24.98 -11.23 2.97
C PRO A 91 26.41 -11.21 2.43
N ALA A 92 27.44 -11.10 3.28
CA ALA A 92 28.83 -11.15 2.85
C ALA A 92 29.24 -12.48 2.20
N THR A 93 28.43 -13.54 2.33
CA THR A 93 28.67 -14.84 1.68
C THR A 93 28.09 -14.94 0.27
N ILE A 94 27.36 -13.93 -0.21
CA ILE A 94 26.80 -13.95 -1.56
C ILE A 94 27.94 -13.99 -2.58
N SER A 95 27.87 -14.99 -3.46
CA SER A 95 28.82 -15.18 -4.56
C SER A 95 28.08 -15.76 -5.75
N MET A 96 27.52 -14.89 -6.58
CA MET A 96 26.79 -15.28 -7.79
C MET A 96 26.95 -14.24 -8.90
N GLU A 97 26.75 -14.67 -10.14
CA GLU A 97 26.78 -13.77 -11.29
C GLU A 97 25.68 -12.70 -11.19
N GLY A 98 25.99 -11.49 -11.67
CA GLY A 98 25.04 -10.38 -11.65
C GLY A 98 24.83 -9.75 -10.27
N VAL A 99 25.61 -10.14 -9.26
CA VAL A 99 25.57 -9.53 -7.92
C VAL A 99 26.97 -9.10 -7.50
N SER A 100 27.08 -7.87 -7.00
CA SER A 100 28.31 -7.31 -6.47
C SER A 100 28.09 -6.76 -5.07
N LEU A 101 29.12 -6.85 -4.22
CA LEU A 101 29.08 -6.44 -2.83
C LEU A 101 30.15 -5.38 -2.58
N ASP A 102 29.76 -4.28 -1.96
CA ASP A 102 30.66 -3.36 -1.30
C ASP A 102 30.63 -3.66 0.20
N LEU A 103 31.61 -4.43 0.69
CA LEU A 103 31.67 -4.84 2.10
C LEU A 103 31.94 -3.65 3.04
N ALA A 104 32.60 -2.60 2.54
CA ALA A 104 32.97 -1.43 3.33
C ALA A 104 31.78 -0.49 3.53
N GLN A 105 31.01 -0.28 2.46
CA GLN A 105 29.77 0.51 2.50
C GLN A 105 28.53 -0.31 2.85
N LYS A 106 28.69 -1.63 3.03
CA LYS A 106 27.59 -2.58 3.26
C LYS A 106 26.46 -2.40 2.25
N SER A 107 26.82 -2.43 0.96
CA SER A 107 25.87 -2.29 -0.16
C SER A 107 25.95 -3.50 -1.06
N ILE A 108 24.80 -3.89 -1.61
CA ILE A 108 24.67 -4.97 -2.59
C ILE A 108 24.05 -4.39 -3.85
N THR A 109 24.70 -4.60 -4.98
CA THR A 109 24.21 -4.15 -6.29
C THR A 109 23.91 -5.36 -7.17
N VAL A 110 22.65 -5.49 -7.57
CA VAL A 110 22.16 -6.51 -8.49
C VAL A 110 22.08 -5.91 -9.90
N THR A 111 22.91 -6.42 -10.81
CA THR A 111 22.98 -6.00 -12.22
C THR A 111 22.54 -7.09 -13.19
N GLY A 112 22.50 -8.35 -12.76
CA GLY A 112 21.97 -9.47 -13.55
C GLY A 112 20.46 -9.58 -13.44
N ASP A 113 19.82 -9.87 -14.57
CA ASP A 113 18.38 -10.17 -14.62
C ASP A 113 18.09 -11.52 -13.94
N ASP A 114 16.84 -11.70 -13.50
CA ASP A 114 16.32 -12.94 -12.90
C ASP A 114 17.08 -13.42 -11.64
N VAL A 115 17.82 -12.53 -10.98
CA VAL A 115 18.51 -12.82 -9.73
C VAL A 115 17.51 -12.97 -8.58
N THR A 116 17.66 -14.04 -7.82
CA THR A 116 16.94 -14.27 -6.55
C THR A 116 17.92 -14.29 -5.37
N LEU A 117 17.70 -13.41 -4.40
CA LEU A 117 18.37 -13.43 -3.11
C LEU A 117 17.39 -13.98 -2.06
N ASP A 118 17.60 -15.21 -1.64
CA ASP A 118 16.69 -15.96 -0.75
C ASP A 118 17.39 -16.33 0.57
N GLY A 119 16.80 -15.93 1.69
CA GLY A 119 17.26 -16.34 3.02
C GLY A 119 18.51 -15.61 3.51
N TYR A 120 18.52 -14.28 3.52
CA TYR A 120 19.65 -13.47 4.02
C TYR A 120 19.23 -12.46 5.10
N ASP A 121 20.14 -12.20 6.05
CA ASP A 121 19.99 -11.11 7.03
C ASP A 121 20.69 -9.86 6.50
N PHE A 122 19.97 -9.07 5.71
CA PHE A 122 20.43 -7.78 5.23
C PHE A 122 20.36 -6.67 6.29
N SER A 123 20.21 -6.97 7.58
CA SER A 123 20.34 -5.96 8.63
C SER A 123 21.70 -5.27 8.52
N GLY A 124 21.70 -3.94 8.39
CA GLY A 124 22.89 -3.15 8.17
C GLY A 124 23.38 -3.08 6.72
N TRP A 125 22.63 -3.62 5.76
CA TRP A 125 22.95 -3.58 4.34
C TRP A 125 21.87 -2.85 3.53
N SER A 126 22.28 -2.17 2.46
CA SER A 126 21.38 -1.73 1.40
C SER A 126 21.42 -2.67 0.20
N VAL A 127 20.27 -2.82 -0.48
CA VAL A 127 20.16 -3.59 -1.71
C VAL A 127 19.65 -2.69 -2.84
N VAL A 128 20.44 -2.56 -3.89
CA VAL A 128 20.09 -1.78 -5.09
C VAL A 128 20.06 -2.73 -6.28
N THR A 129 18.97 -2.73 -7.05
CA THR A 129 18.90 -3.43 -8.33
C THR A 129 18.81 -2.45 -9.49
N THR A 130 19.58 -2.73 -10.55
CA THR A 130 19.45 -2.07 -11.85
C THR A 130 18.82 -2.98 -12.90
N ALA A 131 18.46 -4.21 -12.51
CA ALA A 131 18.13 -5.32 -13.38
C ALA A 131 16.62 -5.61 -13.42
N ALA A 132 16.20 -6.45 -14.36
CA ALA A 132 14.85 -6.98 -14.41
C ALA A 132 14.67 -8.19 -13.48
N ASN A 133 13.46 -8.36 -12.96
CA ASN A 133 12.99 -9.55 -12.26
C ASN A 133 13.80 -9.94 -11.00
N THR A 134 14.45 -8.97 -10.34
CA THR A 134 15.11 -9.22 -9.06
C THR A 134 14.08 -9.64 -8.01
N SER A 135 14.35 -10.74 -7.31
CA SER A 135 13.51 -11.26 -6.23
C SER A 135 14.28 -11.29 -4.92
N LEU A 136 13.74 -10.65 -3.88
CA LEU A 136 14.23 -10.69 -2.51
C LEU A 136 13.24 -11.50 -1.68
N ILE A 137 13.66 -12.68 -1.23
CA ILE A 137 12.74 -13.69 -0.66
C ILE A 137 13.24 -14.14 0.72
N ASN A 138 12.31 -14.42 1.63
CA ASN A 138 12.56 -14.98 2.96
C ASN A 138 13.69 -14.29 3.73
N SER A 139 13.81 -12.97 3.58
CA SER A 139 14.96 -12.20 4.06
C SER A 139 14.55 -11.17 5.11
N LYS A 140 15.53 -10.70 5.87
CA LYS A 140 15.35 -9.66 6.89
C LYS A 140 16.16 -8.43 6.52
N PHE A 141 15.59 -7.27 6.78
CA PHE A 141 16.20 -5.96 6.55
C PHE A 141 15.93 -5.07 7.76
N ASP A 142 16.84 -4.15 8.05
CA ASP A 142 16.61 -3.03 8.96
C ASP A 142 16.69 -1.69 8.21
N GLY A 143 16.42 -0.59 8.91
CA GLY A 143 16.43 0.74 8.29
C GLY A 143 17.82 1.36 8.14
N LEU A 144 18.90 0.63 8.39
CA LEU A 144 20.25 1.13 8.25
C LEU A 144 20.67 1.08 6.77
N ASN A 145 20.91 2.25 6.18
CA ASN A 145 21.46 2.39 4.84
C ASN A 145 22.81 3.13 4.93
N PRO A 146 23.91 2.41 5.20
CA PRO A 146 25.22 3.02 5.45
C PRO A 146 25.91 3.58 4.20
N GLY A 147 25.45 3.24 2.99
CA GLY A 147 26.10 3.61 1.72
C GLY A 147 25.47 4.78 0.94
N GLY A 148 24.38 5.41 1.41
CA GLY A 148 23.60 6.37 0.61
C GLY A 148 23.43 7.78 1.21
N PRO A 149 23.49 8.87 0.41
CA PRO A 149 22.92 10.16 0.79
C PRO A 149 21.38 10.09 0.66
N GLN A 150 20.69 9.62 1.71
CA GLN A 150 19.23 9.42 1.80
C GLN A 150 18.56 8.83 0.53
N SER A 151 18.49 7.50 0.45
CA SER A 151 17.53 6.80 -0.42
C SER A 151 17.46 5.32 -0.05
N SER A 152 16.42 4.95 0.70
CA SER A 152 15.83 3.60 0.82
C SER A 152 16.70 2.44 1.35
N VAL A 153 16.08 1.38 1.89
CA VAL A 153 16.81 0.14 2.27
C VAL A 153 16.95 -0.77 1.05
N ILE A 154 15.87 -0.86 0.28
CA ILE A 154 15.77 -1.60 -0.97
C ILE A 154 15.42 -0.60 -2.07
N SER A 155 16.20 -0.58 -3.15
CA SER A 155 15.98 0.32 -4.28
C SER A 155 15.99 -0.42 -5.61
N GLY A 156 15.04 -0.12 -6.49
CA GLY A 156 15.14 -0.41 -7.92
C GLY A 156 15.36 0.88 -8.70
N THR A 157 16.43 0.96 -9.48
CA THR A 157 16.79 2.17 -10.25
C THR A 157 15.89 2.37 -11.47
N PRO A 158 16.01 3.48 -12.23
CA PRO A 158 15.22 3.70 -13.43
C PRO A 158 15.38 2.63 -14.53
N SER A 159 16.46 1.83 -14.50
CA SER A 159 16.66 0.72 -15.45
C SER A 159 16.10 -0.61 -14.94
N ALA A 160 15.81 -0.72 -13.64
CA ALA A 160 15.26 -1.94 -13.07
C ALA A 160 13.81 -2.17 -13.52
N SER A 161 13.35 -3.41 -13.43
CA SER A 161 11.92 -3.70 -13.59
C SER A 161 11.50 -4.93 -12.81
N ASN A 162 10.22 -5.00 -12.45
CA ASN A 162 9.61 -6.16 -11.80
C ASN A 162 10.33 -6.60 -10.51
N LEU A 163 10.63 -5.66 -9.61
CA LEU A 163 11.18 -5.99 -8.30
C LEU A 163 10.14 -6.76 -7.46
N ARG A 164 10.53 -7.89 -6.89
CA ARG A 164 9.68 -8.75 -6.06
C ARG A 164 10.25 -8.86 -4.65
N ILE A 165 9.44 -8.62 -3.63
CA ILE A 165 9.79 -8.73 -2.22
C ILE A 165 8.77 -9.65 -1.56
N ILE A 166 9.20 -10.83 -1.12
CA ILE A 166 8.29 -11.90 -0.71
C ILE A 166 8.75 -12.52 0.60
N ASN A 167 7.84 -12.70 1.56
CA ASN A 167 8.16 -13.29 2.86
C ASN A 167 9.30 -12.53 3.59
N CYS A 168 9.37 -11.22 3.46
CA CYS A 168 10.45 -10.43 4.07
C CYS A 168 9.99 -9.73 5.35
N ILE A 169 10.92 -9.49 6.28
CA ILE A 169 10.72 -8.57 7.40
C ILE A 169 11.59 -7.34 7.17
N ILE A 170 11.00 -6.15 7.15
CA ILE A 170 11.70 -4.89 6.95
C ILE A 170 11.34 -3.94 8.08
N ASP A 171 12.30 -3.62 8.96
CA ASP A 171 12.08 -2.79 10.15
C ASP A 171 12.94 -1.53 10.12
N GLY A 172 12.32 -0.42 9.73
CA GLY A 172 12.98 0.85 9.40
C GLY A 172 13.63 1.60 10.55
N LEU A 173 13.32 1.28 11.81
CA LEU A 173 13.95 1.92 12.97
C LEU A 173 14.92 0.98 13.70
N SER A 174 14.86 -0.32 13.43
CA SER A 174 15.87 -1.26 13.93
C SER A 174 17.26 -0.94 13.33
N GLY A 175 18.32 -1.37 14.03
CA GLY A 175 19.70 -1.07 13.61
C GLY A 175 20.12 0.40 13.72
N GLY A 176 19.27 1.28 14.28
CA GLY A 176 19.49 2.73 14.29
C GLY A 176 19.09 3.41 12.97
N GLY A 177 18.20 2.77 12.21
CA GLY A 177 17.80 3.14 10.86
C GLY A 177 17.25 4.56 10.69
N ARG A 178 17.50 5.12 9.49
CA ARG A 178 17.09 6.48 9.08
C ARG A 178 16.68 6.55 7.60
N ALA A 179 16.53 5.41 6.93
CA ALA A 179 16.12 5.35 5.54
C ALA A 179 14.77 6.07 5.34
N GLU A 180 14.67 6.92 4.32
CA GLU A 180 13.44 7.67 4.04
C GLU A 180 12.30 6.72 3.66
N PHE A 181 12.58 5.80 2.74
CA PHE A 181 11.70 4.69 2.38
C PHE A 181 12.26 3.37 2.88
N LEU A 182 11.41 2.36 3.09
CA LEU A 182 11.91 0.98 3.21
C LEU A 182 12.20 0.39 1.84
N VAL A 183 11.25 0.58 0.91
CA VAL A 183 11.34 0.13 -0.47
C VAL A 183 11.10 1.32 -1.39
N GLU A 184 11.95 1.51 -2.37
CA GLU A 184 11.76 2.51 -3.41
C GLU A 184 11.97 1.90 -4.79
N MET A 185 11.06 2.21 -5.71
CA MET A 185 11.12 1.69 -7.08
C MET A 185 11.02 2.85 -8.07
N GLU A 186 12.08 3.03 -8.88
CA GLU A 186 12.14 4.02 -9.94
C GLU A 186 11.70 3.47 -11.31
N GLY A 187 12.01 2.20 -11.57
CA GLY A 187 11.59 1.49 -12.78
C GLY A 187 10.18 0.90 -12.69
N PRO A 188 9.64 0.35 -13.80
CA PRO A 188 8.31 -0.21 -13.81
C PRO A 188 8.22 -1.55 -13.07
N GLY A 189 7.14 -1.76 -12.31
CA GLY A 189 6.80 -3.07 -11.74
C GLY A 189 7.37 -3.29 -10.34
N LEU A 190 6.47 -3.39 -9.35
CA LEU A 190 6.80 -3.72 -7.97
C LEU A 190 5.77 -4.70 -7.42
N THR A 191 6.23 -5.78 -6.81
CA THR A 191 5.39 -6.76 -6.10
C THR A 191 5.90 -6.99 -4.70
N ILE A 192 5.04 -6.80 -3.70
CA ILE A 192 5.34 -7.06 -2.29
C ILE A 192 4.27 -7.99 -1.74
N GLU A 193 4.68 -9.17 -1.27
CA GLU A 193 3.78 -10.21 -0.81
C GLU A 193 4.24 -10.85 0.49
N TYR A 194 3.28 -11.23 1.35
CA TYR A 194 3.53 -11.97 2.59
C TYR A 194 4.63 -11.35 3.47
N SER A 195 4.86 -10.05 3.37
CA SER A 195 5.96 -9.36 4.03
C SER A 195 5.45 -8.52 5.19
N TRP A 196 6.32 -8.30 6.18
CA TRP A 196 6.09 -7.42 7.31
C TRP A 196 6.94 -6.17 7.16
N LEU A 197 6.32 -5.06 6.78
CA LEU A 197 6.96 -3.76 6.64
C LEU A 197 6.56 -2.91 7.84
N LYS A 198 7.54 -2.44 8.62
CA LYS A 198 7.23 -1.70 9.85
C LYS A 198 8.20 -0.60 10.18
N SER A 199 7.71 0.36 10.96
CA SER A 199 8.51 1.39 11.62
C SER A 199 9.38 2.16 10.63
N SER A 200 8.82 2.69 9.54
CA SER A 200 9.62 3.56 8.67
C SER A 200 9.86 4.91 9.32
N ASN A 201 11.03 5.48 9.01
CA ASN A 201 11.32 6.86 9.36
C ASN A 201 10.36 7.82 8.61
N SER A 202 10.18 7.64 7.29
CA SER A 202 9.18 8.34 6.46
C SER A 202 8.18 7.33 5.87
N ASP A 203 8.30 6.92 4.63
CA ASP A 203 7.33 6.08 3.94
C ASP A 203 7.76 4.60 4.02
N LEU A 204 6.81 3.68 3.95
CA LEU A 204 7.15 2.26 3.76
C LEU A 204 7.60 2.03 2.32
N ILE A 205 6.82 2.52 1.35
CA ILE A 205 7.02 2.25 -0.07
C ILE A 205 6.95 3.55 -0.87
N GLY A 206 7.99 3.84 -1.64
CA GLY A 206 8.07 4.96 -2.59
C GLY A 206 8.06 4.48 -4.04
N ARG A 207 7.34 5.18 -4.90
CA ARG A 207 7.33 4.98 -6.36
C ARG A 207 7.50 6.31 -7.08
N HIS A 208 8.60 6.47 -7.82
CA HIS A 208 8.85 7.66 -8.65
C HIS A 208 9.63 7.30 -9.94
N GLY A 209 10.05 8.26 -10.76
CA GLY A 209 10.91 7.94 -11.91
C GLY A 209 10.14 7.60 -13.19
N ARG A 210 10.31 6.40 -13.75
CA ARG A 210 9.76 6.05 -15.08
C ARG A 210 8.31 5.61 -15.03
N ASP A 211 7.55 5.95 -16.07
CA ASP A 211 6.18 5.44 -16.26
C ASP A 211 6.13 3.91 -16.45
N GLY A 212 4.95 3.36 -16.18
CA GLY A 212 4.60 1.98 -16.47
C GLY A 212 4.72 1.02 -15.29
N GLY A 213 4.38 -0.24 -15.59
CA GLY A 213 4.39 -1.34 -14.65
C GLY A 213 3.21 -1.35 -13.67
N ASN A 214 2.99 -2.50 -13.03
CA ASN A 214 1.99 -2.66 -11.99
C ASN A 214 2.63 -2.51 -10.61
N ILE A 215 1.85 -2.02 -9.64
CA ILE A 215 2.15 -2.14 -8.22
C ILE A 215 1.21 -3.19 -7.64
N ILE A 216 1.76 -4.23 -7.01
CA ILE A 216 1.01 -5.29 -6.34
C ILE A 216 1.50 -5.36 -4.90
N ILE A 217 0.61 -5.06 -3.95
CA ILE A 217 0.88 -5.15 -2.51
C ILE A 217 -0.20 -6.04 -1.94
N ARG A 218 0.11 -7.29 -1.59
CA ARG A 218 -0.92 -8.21 -1.06
C ARG A 218 -0.46 -9.14 0.04
N TYR A 219 -1.39 -9.52 0.91
CA TYR A 219 -1.16 -10.45 2.02
C TYR A 219 -0.08 -9.97 3.01
N ASN A 220 0.17 -8.67 3.11
CA ASN A 220 1.20 -8.09 3.96
C ASN A 220 0.65 -7.59 5.30
N LEU A 221 1.57 -7.35 6.24
CA LEU A 221 1.35 -6.52 7.42
C LEU A 221 2.19 -5.25 7.27
N LEU A 222 1.53 -4.09 7.24
CA LEU A 222 2.17 -2.77 7.10
C LEU A 222 1.90 -1.96 8.37
N GLU A 223 2.95 -1.43 9.01
CA GLU A 223 2.77 -0.77 10.30
C GLU A 223 3.65 0.45 10.50
N GLN A 224 3.09 1.47 11.14
CA GLN A 224 3.84 2.61 11.68
C GLN A 224 4.70 3.32 10.62
N ALA A 225 4.05 3.98 9.67
CA ALA A 225 4.72 4.92 8.79
C ALA A 225 4.97 6.28 9.49
N GLY A 226 5.99 7.01 9.04
CA GLY A 226 6.28 8.38 9.47
C GLY A 226 6.73 8.50 10.93
N MET A 227 7.59 7.59 11.39
CA MET A 227 7.98 7.50 12.80
C MET A 227 9.10 8.46 13.23
N ARG A 228 9.69 9.24 12.31
CA ARG A 228 10.74 10.22 12.64
C ARG A 228 10.27 11.32 13.59
N GLY A 229 8.96 11.58 13.65
CA GLY A 229 8.34 12.54 14.56
C GLY A 229 7.62 13.68 13.84
N PRO A 230 7.29 14.78 14.56
CA PRO A 230 6.48 15.87 14.03
C PRO A 230 7.04 16.48 12.73
N GLY A 231 6.17 16.72 11.76
CA GLY A 231 6.52 17.28 10.45
C GLY A 231 7.05 16.26 9.43
N THR A 232 7.09 14.98 9.80
CA THR A 232 7.46 13.90 8.87
C THR A 232 6.27 13.51 8.00
N HIS A 233 6.53 13.33 6.72
CA HIS A 233 5.60 12.80 5.74
C HIS A 233 5.74 11.27 5.73
N GLY A 234 4.69 10.54 6.06
CA GLY A 234 4.75 9.08 6.12
C GLY A 234 3.61 8.47 5.32
N ASP A 235 3.90 7.49 4.48
CA ASP A 235 2.88 6.77 3.72
C ASP A 235 3.15 5.28 3.73
N TYR A 236 2.08 4.49 3.64
CA TYR A 236 2.23 3.07 3.35
C TYR A 236 2.67 2.85 1.90
N LEU A 237 2.22 3.71 0.99
CA LEU A 237 2.65 3.82 -0.39
C LEU A 237 2.60 5.29 -0.79
N GLN A 238 3.64 5.80 -1.44
CA GLN A 238 3.65 7.11 -2.05
C GLN A 238 4.06 7.00 -3.52
N VAL A 239 3.13 7.25 -4.43
CA VAL A 239 3.41 7.38 -5.86
C VAL A 239 3.52 8.86 -6.24
N TYR A 240 4.71 9.31 -6.65
CA TYR A 240 4.97 10.71 -6.98
C TYR A 240 5.74 10.83 -8.30
N GLY A 241 5.03 11.17 -9.38
CA GLY A 241 5.62 11.44 -10.69
C GLY A 241 5.18 10.48 -11.79
N PRO A 242 5.49 9.17 -11.73
CA PRO A 242 5.24 8.26 -12.83
C PRO A 242 3.76 7.89 -12.92
N THR A 243 3.29 7.66 -14.13
CA THR A 243 2.02 6.99 -14.38
C THR A 243 2.18 5.48 -14.24
N VAL A 244 1.52 4.88 -13.27
CA VAL A 244 1.51 3.43 -13.00
C VAL A 244 0.35 2.76 -13.74
N GLU A 245 0.55 1.61 -14.37
CA GLU A 245 -0.49 0.94 -15.16
C GLU A 245 -1.68 0.45 -14.31
N ALA A 246 -1.38 -0.20 -13.19
CA ALA A 246 -2.39 -0.56 -12.22
C ALA A 246 -1.79 -0.66 -10.81
N THR A 247 -2.52 -0.15 -9.83
CA THR A 247 -2.19 -0.33 -8.41
C THR A 247 -3.18 -1.29 -7.76
N ARG A 248 -2.70 -2.43 -7.24
CA ARG A 248 -3.50 -3.44 -6.56
C ARG A 248 -2.99 -3.62 -5.13
N ILE A 249 -3.84 -3.28 -4.17
CA ILE A 249 -3.56 -3.38 -2.73
C ILE A 249 -4.65 -4.26 -2.13
N LEU A 250 -4.33 -5.54 -1.91
CA LEU A 250 -5.32 -6.58 -1.62
C LEU A 250 -4.98 -7.39 -0.37
N TYR A 251 -5.97 -7.65 0.49
CA TYR A 251 -5.81 -8.57 1.63
C TYR A 251 -4.66 -8.20 2.60
N ASN A 252 -4.29 -6.93 2.69
CA ASN A 252 -3.27 -6.48 3.63
C ASN A 252 -3.90 -6.11 4.98
N THR A 253 -3.09 -6.18 6.03
CA THR A 253 -3.38 -5.55 7.31
C THR A 253 -2.51 -4.30 7.46
N ALA A 254 -3.12 -3.15 7.71
CA ALA A 254 -2.40 -1.91 7.98
C ALA A 254 -2.71 -1.40 9.40
N VAL A 255 -1.67 -1.14 10.19
CA VAL A 255 -1.79 -0.71 11.59
C VAL A 255 -1.00 0.57 11.88
N GLN A 256 -1.71 1.64 12.26
CA GLN A 256 -1.09 2.91 12.69
C GLN A 256 -1.47 3.26 14.13
N ASN A 257 -0.48 3.30 15.03
CA ASN A 257 -0.67 3.64 16.44
C ASN A 257 0.40 4.61 16.99
N GLY A 258 1.33 5.04 16.14
CA GLY A 258 2.30 6.12 16.35
C GLY A 258 2.50 6.89 15.05
N GLY A 259 3.52 7.73 14.96
CA GLY A 259 3.91 8.40 13.71
C GLY A 259 2.84 9.31 13.09
N SER A 260 3.06 9.67 11.83
CA SER A 260 2.13 10.45 11.01
C SER A 260 2.01 9.79 9.63
N THR A 261 0.80 9.41 9.21
CA THR A 261 0.62 8.88 7.85
C THR A 261 -0.61 9.37 7.10
N GLN A 262 -0.49 9.50 5.77
CA GLN A 262 -1.60 9.83 4.89
C GLN A 262 -2.26 8.60 4.25
N GLY A 263 -1.77 7.39 4.55
CA GLY A 263 -2.32 6.11 4.09
C GLY A 263 -1.63 5.58 2.85
N PHE A 264 -2.40 4.99 1.94
CA PHE A 264 -1.92 4.54 0.63
C PHE A 264 -2.16 5.62 -0.42
N ILE A 265 -1.12 6.32 -0.83
CA ILE A 265 -1.17 7.38 -1.84
C ILE A 265 -0.83 6.79 -3.21
N ALA A 266 -1.81 6.13 -3.83
CA ALA A 266 -1.70 5.61 -5.20
C ALA A 266 -2.12 6.65 -6.25
N ASP A 267 -1.58 7.85 -6.13
CA ASP A 267 -1.76 8.87 -7.14
C ASP A 267 -1.07 8.47 -8.46
N ASN A 268 -1.52 9.04 -9.58
CA ASN A 268 -0.93 8.77 -10.90
C ASN A 268 -1.06 7.30 -11.34
N THR A 269 -2.21 6.66 -11.13
CA THR A 269 -2.45 5.32 -11.69
C THR A 269 -3.45 5.33 -12.83
N ASN A 270 -3.27 4.48 -13.84
CA ASN A 270 -4.23 4.29 -14.91
C ASN A 270 -5.50 3.60 -14.41
N SER A 271 -5.36 2.62 -13.51
CA SER A 271 -6.46 1.83 -12.93
C SER A 271 -6.07 1.26 -11.57
N GLY A 272 -7.00 0.70 -10.80
CA GLY A 272 -6.62 0.12 -9.52
C GLY A 272 -7.66 -0.69 -8.79
N GLU A 273 -7.21 -1.35 -7.74
CA GLU A 273 -8.02 -2.16 -6.85
C GLU A 273 -7.51 -2.04 -5.42
N PHE A 274 -8.35 -1.54 -4.53
CA PHE A 274 -8.10 -1.46 -3.09
C PHE A 274 -9.16 -2.32 -2.38
N GLY A 275 -8.80 -3.58 -2.13
CA GLY A 275 -9.77 -4.64 -1.87
C GLY A 275 -9.43 -5.49 -0.65
N CYS A 276 -10.44 -5.88 0.12
CA CYS A 276 -10.30 -6.89 1.18
C CYS A 276 -9.21 -6.59 2.24
N ASN A 277 -8.87 -5.31 2.47
CA ASN A 277 -7.86 -4.94 3.46
C ASN A 277 -8.46 -4.79 4.87
N THR A 278 -7.63 -4.97 5.89
CA THR A 278 -7.94 -4.73 7.30
C THR A 278 -7.15 -3.53 7.82
N LEU A 279 -7.82 -2.43 8.16
CA LEU A 279 -7.18 -1.12 8.27
C LEU A 279 -7.50 -0.48 9.62
N ILE A 280 -6.50 -0.34 10.49
CA ILE A 280 -6.68 0.08 11.88
C ILE A 280 -5.69 1.16 12.23
N GLY A 281 -6.16 2.36 12.62
CA GLY A 281 -5.24 3.36 13.15
C GLY A 281 -5.57 4.81 12.84
N SER A 282 -4.57 5.65 13.11
CA SER A 282 -4.61 7.09 12.87
C SER A 282 -3.97 7.43 11.53
N VAL A 283 -4.78 7.77 10.53
CA VAL A 283 -4.31 8.14 9.18
C VAL A 283 -5.05 9.39 8.70
N THR A 284 -4.55 10.11 7.71
CA THR A 284 -5.37 11.17 7.08
C THR A 284 -6.52 10.50 6.31
N TYR A 285 -6.21 9.75 5.26
CA TYR A 285 -7.14 8.87 4.55
C TYR A 285 -6.54 7.47 4.50
N TRP A 286 -7.35 6.45 4.26
CA TRP A 286 -6.81 5.11 4.04
C TRP A 286 -6.26 4.95 2.62
N MET A 287 -6.90 5.61 1.64
CA MET A 287 -6.53 5.48 0.23
C MET A 287 -6.66 6.82 -0.51
N SER A 288 -5.67 7.13 -1.34
CA SER A 288 -5.79 8.11 -2.43
C SER A 288 -6.15 7.42 -3.74
N VAL A 289 -7.20 7.87 -4.41
CA VAL A 289 -7.71 7.31 -5.66
C VAL A 289 -7.62 8.38 -6.74
N SER A 290 -6.52 8.40 -7.49
CA SER A 290 -6.27 9.42 -8.50
C SER A 290 -5.59 8.87 -9.76
N GLY A 291 -5.98 9.43 -10.92
CA GLY A 291 -5.29 9.22 -12.19
C GLY A 291 -4.03 10.08 -12.34
N PRO A 292 -3.40 10.07 -13.54
CA PRO A 292 -2.28 10.94 -13.88
C PRO A 292 -2.54 12.42 -13.55
N GLY A 293 -1.53 13.10 -12.98
CA GLY A 293 -1.64 14.47 -12.49
C GLY A 293 -2.41 14.61 -11.17
N THR A 294 -2.54 13.52 -10.40
CA THR A 294 -3.26 13.49 -9.11
C THR A 294 -4.72 13.94 -9.26
N ASP A 295 -5.40 13.47 -10.31
CA ASP A 295 -6.84 13.73 -10.53
C ASP A 295 -7.60 12.45 -10.88
N ALA A 296 -8.62 12.12 -10.10
CA ALA A 296 -9.51 10.98 -10.35
C ALA A 296 -10.22 11.05 -11.72
N ALA A 297 -10.41 12.24 -12.29
CA ALA A 297 -10.97 12.38 -13.64
C ALA A 297 -10.05 11.79 -14.73
N ASN A 298 -8.75 11.72 -14.47
CA ASN A 298 -7.75 11.27 -15.43
C ASN A 298 -7.51 9.75 -15.40
N LEU A 299 -8.20 9.00 -14.54
CA LEU A 299 -8.17 7.54 -14.59
C LEU A 299 -8.50 7.05 -16.00
N SER A 300 -7.72 6.12 -16.54
CA SER A 300 -7.95 5.54 -17.86
C SER A 300 -8.79 4.26 -17.78
N GLY A 301 -8.63 3.48 -16.71
CA GLY A 301 -9.45 2.32 -16.33
C GLY A 301 -10.19 2.52 -15.01
N ILE A 302 -10.93 1.48 -14.58
CA ILE A 302 -11.67 1.50 -13.32
C ILE A 302 -10.70 1.45 -12.13
N PHE A 303 -10.99 2.24 -11.10
CA PHE A 303 -10.44 2.06 -9.76
C PHE A 303 -11.55 1.56 -8.82
N SER A 304 -11.44 0.30 -8.39
CA SER A 304 -12.39 -0.32 -7.46
C SER A 304 -11.88 -0.26 -6.03
N THR A 305 -12.72 0.14 -5.09
CA THR A 305 -12.43 0.12 -3.65
C THR A 305 -13.53 -0.65 -2.94
N HIS A 306 -13.21 -1.84 -2.46
CA HIS A 306 -14.25 -2.76 -2.03
C HIS A 306 -13.87 -3.71 -0.90
N ASP A 307 -14.90 -4.17 -0.18
CA ASP A 307 -14.77 -5.22 0.83
C ASP A 307 -13.70 -4.92 1.90
N ASN A 308 -13.35 -3.66 2.14
CA ASN A 308 -12.37 -3.34 3.17
C ASN A 308 -13.02 -3.30 4.55
N TYR A 309 -12.32 -3.78 5.57
CA TYR A 309 -12.71 -3.68 6.97
C TYR A 309 -11.81 -2.67 7.66
N PHE A 310 -12.38 -1.57 8.15
CA PHE A 310 -11.57 -0.45 8.61
C PHE A 310 -12.09 0.18 9.91
N ASP A 311 -11.19 0.83 10.62
CA ASP A 311 -11.47 1.70 11.76
C ASP A 311 -11.15 3.16 11.38
N VAL A 312 -12.19 3.98 11.26
CA VAL A 312 -12.07 5.42 10.96
C VAL A 312 -12.12 6.30 12.21
N THR A 313 -12.12 5.75 13.42
CA THR A 313 -12.22 6.57 14.65
C THR A 313 -11.10 7.58 14.80
N LYS A 314 -9.96 7.36 14.12
CA LYS A 314 -8.81 8.27 14.07
C LYS A 314 -8.39 8.62 12.65
N ALA A 315 -9.28 8.44 11.66
CA ALA A 315 -9.03 8.84 10.27
C ALA A 315 -9.87 10.06 9.89
N PHE A 316 -9.35 10.93 9.01
CA PHE A 316 -10.19 12.03 8.47
C PHE A 316 -11.25 11.49 7.50
N GLY A 317 -10.92 10.43 6.76
CA GLY A 317 -11.86 9.73 5.90
C GLY A 317 -11.33 8.38 5.45
N PHE A 318 -12.10 7.72 4.58
CA PHE A 318 -11.69 6.45 3.99
C PHE A 318 -10.89 6.67 2.69
N ASN A 319 -11.49 7.35 1.70
CA ASN A 319 -10.86 7.64 0.40
C ASN A 319 -10.84 9.14 0.11
N TYR A 320 -9.89 9.57 -0.72
CA TYR A 320 -9.74 10.92 -1.28
C TYR A 320 -9.08 10.84 -2.67
N PRO A 321 -9.21 11.84 -3.58
CA PRO A 321 -10.26 12.84 -3.62
C PRO A 321 -11.61 12.23 -4.02
N ALA A 322 -11.60 11.06 -4.65
CA ALA A 322 -12.77 10.25 -4.93
C ALA A 322 -13.29 9.63 -3.63
N ALA A 323 -14.58 9.80 -3.35
CA ALA A 323 -15.16 9.38 -2.08
C ALA A 323 -16.66 9.11 -2.20
N GLY A 324 -17.05 7.95 -1.68
CA GLY A 324 -18.46 7.62 -1.50
C GLY A 324 -19.08 6.87 -2.68
N PRO A 325 -20.26 6.27 -2.46
CA PRO A 325 -20.95 5.57 -3.51
C PRO A 325 -21.58 6.57 -4.47
N ASN A 326 -21.29 6.44 -5.77
CA ASN A 326 -21.74 7.37 -6.81
C ASN A 326 -21.17 8.78 -6.63
N ASP A 327 -19.85 8.87 -6.47
CA ASP A 327 -19.19 10.15 -6.59
C ASP A 327 -19.30 10.71 -8.02
N ARG A 328 -18.65 11.84 -8.28
CA ARG A 328 -18.72 12.49 -9.60
C ARG A 328 -17.85 11.81 -10.68
N TYR A 329 -17.08 10.79 -10.34
CA TYR A 329 -16.06 10.20 -11.21
C TYR A 329 -16.51 8.83 -11.70
N ALA A 330 -16.86 8.74 -12.99
CA ALA A 330 -17.44 7.54 -13.60
C ALA A 330 -16.55 6.28 -13.55
N LYS A 331 -15.25 6.43 -13.27
CA LYS A 331 -14.28 5.33 -13.21
C LYS A 331 -13.91 4.91 -11.79
N THR A 332 -14.58 5.46 -10.78
CA THR A 332 -14.37 5.05 -9.40
C THR A 332 -15.58 4.27 -8.90
N VAL A 333 -15.33 3.15 -8.23
CA VAL A 333 -16.37 2.24 -7.77
C VAL A 333 -16.11 1.89 -6.31
N PHE A 334 -17.10 2.11 -5.45
CA PHE A 334 -16.98 1.85 -4.01
C PHE A 334 -18.06 0.88 -3.55
N THR A 335 -17.68 -0.31 -3.06
CA THR A 335 -18.66 -1.35 -2.70
C THR A 335 -18.30 -2.08 -1.42
N ASN A 336 -19.26 -2.26 -0.51
CA ASN A 336 -19.12 -3.12 0.68
C ASN A 336 -17.91 -2.82 1.60
N ASN A 337 -17.49 -1.56 1.71
CA ASN A 337 -16.47 -1.18 2.69
C ASN A 337 -17.13 -1.04 4.08
N ILE A 338 -16.60 -1.70 5.09
CA ILE A 338 -17.23 -1.93 6.40
C ILE A 338 -16.44 -1.23 7.50
N ASN A 339 -17.12 -0.36 8.24
CA ASN A 339 -16.60 0.20 9.48
C ASN A 339 -16.69 -0.86 10.59
N MET A 340 -15.54 -1.35 11.07
CA MET A 340 -15.43 -2.43 12.05
C MET A 340 -15.99 -2.08 13.44
N VAL A 341 -15.99 -0.80 13.80
CA VAL A 341 -16.50 -0.32 15.09
C VAL A 341 -18.02 -0.38 15.13
N THR A 342 -18.67 0.02 14.03
CA THR A 342 -20.14 0.10 13.95
C THR A 342 -20.77 -1.12 13.28
N GLY A 343 -20.01 -1.89 12.51
CA GLY A 343 -20.50 -2.96 11.64
C GLY A 343 -21.33 -2.49 10.45
N ARG A 344 -21.31 -1.18 10.14
CA ARG A 344 -22.06 -0.62 9.01
C ARG A 344 -21.21 -0.61 7.76
N VAL A 345 -21.86 -0.87 6.62
CA VAL A 345 -21.27 -0.57 5.31
C VAL A 345 -21.30 0.94 5.11
N VAL A 346 -20.14 1.49 4.81
CA VAL A 346 -19.89 2.90 4.56
C VAL A 346 -19.31 2.93 3.14
N GLN A 347 -20.06 3.48 2.18
CA GLN A 347 -19.77 3.46 0.74
C GLN A 347 -20.15 2.15 0.03
N ASP A 348 -21.35 2.15 -0.57
CA ASP A 348 -21.86 1.06 -1.40
C ASP A 348 -22.63 1.58 -2.62
N ALA A 349 -21.98 1.55 -3.79
CA ALA A 349 -22.53 2.02 -5.06
C ALA A 349 -23.69 1.14 -5.55
N THR A 350 -23.81 -0.08 -5.03
CA THR A 350 -24.85 -1.05 -5.43
C THR A 350 -26.09 -1.00 -4.55
N ARG A 351 -26.08 -0.26 -3.44
CA ARG A 351 -27.26 -0.12 -2.57
C ARG A 351 -28.25 0.90 -3.12
N PRO A 352 -29.56 0.59 -3.11
CA PRO A 352 -30.60 1.58 -3.40
C PRO A 352 -30.45 2.80 -2.48
N LYS A 353 -30.61 4.01 -3.05
CA LYS A 353 -30.60 5.25 -2.26
C LYS A 353 -31.64 5.14 -1.14
N PRO A 354 -31.33 5.56 0.10
CA PRO A 354 -32.35 5.74 1.11
C PRO A 354 -33.42 6.66 0.52
N LYS A 355 -34.67 6.19 0.45
CA LYS A 355 -35.78 7.09 0.10
C LYS A 355 -35.79 8.20 1.15
N PRO A 356 -35.79 9.49 0.76
CA PRO A 356 -36.01 10.57 1.71
C PRO A 356 -37.27 10.25 2.49
N SER A 357 -37.17 10.21 3.83
CA SER A 357 -38.38 10.21 4.64
C SER A 357 -39.09 11.53 4.36
N ARG A 358 -40.34 11.43 3.94
CA ARG A 358 -41.18 12.61 3.71
C ARG A 358 -41.35 13.31 5.07
N PRO A 359 -41.12 14.63 5.16
CA PRO A 359 -41.24 15.37 6.41
C PRO A 359 -42.65 15.30 6.99
#